data_AF-A0A1W9TFQ8-F1
#
_entry.id   AF-A0A1W9TFQ8-F1
#
_cell.length_a   1.000
_cell.length_b   1.000
_cell.length_c   1.000
_cell.angle_alpha   90.00
_cell.angle_beta   90.00
_cell.angle_gamma   90.00
#
_symmetry.space_group_name_H-M   'P 1'
#
loop_
_entity.id
_entity.type
_entity.pdbx_description
1 polymer ?
#
loop_
_entity_poly.entity_id
_entity_poly.type
_entity_poly.pdbx_seq_one_letter_code
_entity_poly.pdbx_strand_id
1 'polypeptide(L)'
;MRTWRSVGRPVSALEGIRCRLGTVINKKRKLKILFLCTGNSCRSQMAEGWCRHLKGDCIEAYSAGIETHGLNPNAVRVMAEFGVDISGQKSKHIDELRDVNFDFVITVCDNAHESCPIFGGKTTVIHIGFDDPPKLTKEAKNEQEVLDCYRRVRDEIKAFIETLSGSIN
;
A
#
# COMPACT_ATOMS: atom_id res chain seq x y z
N MET A 1 -41.99 -11.26 69.62
CA MET A 1 -42.14 -11.47 68.15
C MET A 1 -40.86 -12.10 67.63
N ARG A 2 -40.99 -13.08 66.73
CA ARG A 2 -40.10 -14.25 66.57
C ARG A 2 -38.76 -13.95 65.88
N THR A 3 -37.70 -14.52 66.45
CA THR A 3 -36.37 -14.75 65.86
C THR A 3 -36.42 -15.85 64.79
N TRP A 4 -35.60 -15.76 63.73
CA TRP A 4 -35.28 -16.88 62.85
C TRP A 4 -33.76 -17.07 62.73
N ARG A 5 -33.31 -18.29 63.02
CA ARG A 5 -31.96 -18.81 62.81
C ARG A 5 -32.06 -20.00 61.84
N SER A 6 -31.08 -20.05 60.93
CA SER A 6 -30.28 -21.25 60.57
C SER A 6 -30.75 -22.26 59.50
N VAL A 7 -29.73 -22.70 58.74
CA VAL A 7 -29.51 -23.97 57.96
C VAL A 7 -30.49 -24.31 56.80
N GLY A 8 -30.12 -24.84 55.62
CA GLY A 8 -28.87 -25.26 54.99
C GLY A 8 -29.14 -26.35 53.92
N ARG A 9 -28.60 -26.19 52.68
CA ARG A 9 -28.26 -27.18 51.61
C ARG A 9 -29.39 -28.00 50.92
N PRO A 10 -29.14 -28.74 49.80
CA PRO A 10 -28.28 -28.54 48.60
C PRO A 10 -29.05 -28.85 47.27
N VAL A 11 -28.37 -28.88 46.09
CA VAL A 11 -28.49 -29.84 44.95
C VAL A 11 -28.37 -29.20 43.54
N SER A 12 -27.33 -29.66 42.80
CA SER A 12 -27.17 -29.80 41.33
C SER A 12 -27.36 -28.55 40.42
N ALA A 13 -26.71 -28.37 39.28
CA ALA A 13 -26.10 -29.32 38.36
C ALA A 13 -25.02 -28.61 37.52
N LEU A 14 -24.13 -29.42 36.97
CA LEU A 14 -23.21 -29.12 35.89
C LEU A 14 -23.96 -28.58 34.67
N GLU A 15 -23.43 -27.53 34.03
CA GLU A 15 -23.48 -27.18 32.60
C GLU A 15 -23.03 -25.72 32.52
N GLY A 16 -21.87 -25.36 31.97
CA GLY A 16 -21.41 -25.71 30.64
C GLY A 16 -21.26 -24.39 29.86
N ILE A 17 -20.13 -24.26 29.17
CA ILE A 17 -20.04 -23.51 27.91
C ILE A 17 -19.80 -21.98 28.04
N ARG A 18 -18.48 -21.67 28.11
CA ARG A 18 -17.76 -21.00 27.00
C ARG A 18 -17.77 -19.47 27.02
N CYS A 19 -16.76 -18.91 27.69
CA CYS A 19 -16.11 -17.68 27.23
C CYS A 19 -15.38 -17.99 25.89
N ARG A 20 -16.13 -18.08 24.77
CA ARG A 20 -15.53 -17.89 23.43
C ARG A 20 -15.85 -16.47 23.03
N LEU A 21 -14.83 -15.63 23.07
CA LEU A 21 -14.42 -14.73 22.00
C LEU A 21 -13.16 -14.02 22.47
N GLY A 22 -12.11 -14.81 22.75
CA GLY A 22 -10.77 -14.36 22.39
C GLY A 22 -10.78 -14.30 20.87
N THR A 23 -11.03 -13.13 20.32
CA THR A 23 -10.87 -12.87 18.89
C THR A 23 -9.45 -13.24 18.55
N VAL A 24 -9.27 -14.45 17.99
CA VAL A 24 -8.14 -14.76 17.16
C VAL A 24 -8.21 -13.72 16.07
N ILE A 25 -7.42 -12.66 16.21
CA ILE A 25 -7.12 -11.74 15.13
C ILE A 25 -6.40 -12.62 14.13
N ASN A 26 -7.18 -13.24 13.26
CA ASN A 26 -6.70 -13.97 12.11
C ASN A 26 -6.11 -12.87 11.22
N LYS A 27 -4.86 -12.49 11.53
CA LYS A 27 -4.11 -11.46 10.83
C LYS A 27 -3.93 -12.01 9.42
N LYS A 28 -4.92 -11.75 8.55
CA LYS A 28 -4.82 -11.98 7.11
C LYS A 28 -3.46 -11.39 6.74
N ARG A 29 -2.55 -12.24 6.23
CA ARG A 29 -1.23 -11.76 5.82
C ARG A 29 -1.47 -10.65 4.82
N LYS A 30 -0.92 -9.46 5.10
CA LYS A 30 -1.03 -8.34 4.17
C LYS A 30 -0.33 -8.73 2.88
N LEU A 31 -0.97 -8.48 1.74
CA LEU A 31 -0.36 -8.72 0.43
C LEU A 31 0.80 -7.76 0.26
N LYS A 32 1.98 -8.26 -0.09
CA LYS A 32 3.15 -7.42 -0.33
C LYS A 32 3.20 -7.03 -1.80
N ILE A 33 3.04 -5.74 -2.07
CA ILE A 33 3.03 -5.21 -3.44
C ILE A 33 4.22 -4.27 -3.62
N LEU A 34 5.00 -4.51 -4.66
CA LEU A 34 6.12 -3.67 -5.07
C LEU A 34 5.75 -2.83 -6.30
N PHE A 35 5.83 -1.51 -6.19
CA PHE A 35 5.73 -0.57 -7.30
C PHE A 35 7.12 -0.24 -7.85
N LEU A 36 7.40 -0.69 -9.06
CA LEU A 36 8.70 -0.50 -9.71
C LEU A 36 8.61 0.57 -10.80
N CYS A 37 9.49 1.57 -10.75
CA CYS A 37 9.71 2.48 -11.88
C CYS A 37 11.21 2.64 -12.16
N THR A 38 11.59 3.45 -13.15
CA THR A 38 13.01 3.70 -13.45
C THR A 38 13.69 4.42 -12.29
N GLY A 39 13.21 5.60 -11.89
CA GLY A 39 13.94 6.50 -10.99
C GLY A 39 13.53 6.54 -9.52
N ASN A 40 12.48 5.81 -9.15
CA ASN A 40 11.78 5.90 -7.86
C ASN A 40 11.58 7.34 -7.33
N SER A 41 11.04 8.20 -8.20
CA SER A 41 10.97 9.65 -7.93
C SER A 41 9.55 10.20 -7.84
N CYS A 42 8.65 9.79 -8.75
CA CYS A 42 7.29 10.33 -8.83
C CYS A 42 6.21 9.22 -8.72
N ARG A 43 5.98 8.47 -9.80
CA ARG A 43 4.85 7.52 -9.93
C ARG A 43 4.83 6.43 -8.88
N SER A 44 5.96 5.76 -8.65
CA SER A 44 6.07 4.67 -7.66
C SER A 44 5.83 5.16 -6.24
N GLN A 45 6.26 6.38 -5.90
CA GLN A 45 6.09 7.02 -4.59
C GLN A 45 4.62 7.42 -4.37
N MET A 46 3.98 8.00 -5.39
CA MET A 46 2.53 8.30 -5.34
C MET A 46 1.70 7.02 -5.20
N ALA A 47 2.06 5.96 -5.91
CA ALA A 47 1.38 4.66 -5.82
C ALA A 47 1.53 4.05 -4.41
N GLU A 48 2.74 4.05 -3.84
CA GLU A 48 2.97 3.62 -2.46
C GLU A 48 2.13 4.44 -1.46
N GLY A 49 2.11 5.76 -1.62
CA GLY A 49 1.30 6.67 -0.79
C GLY A 49 -0.20 6.35 -0.84
N TRP A 50 -0.77 6.25 -2.05
CA TRP A 50 -2.18 5.90 -2.22
C TRP A 50 -2.53 4.53 -1.66
N CYS A 51 -1.68 3.54 -1.91
CA CYS A 51 -1.94 2.18 -1.48
C CYS A 51 -1.89 2.06 0.05
N ARG A 52 -0.99 2.77 0.72
CA ARG A 52 -0.97 2.87 2.20
C ARG A 52 -2.19 3.59 2.74
N HIS A 53 -2.62 4.68 2.10
CA HIS A 53 -3.75 5.46 2.54
C HIS A 53 -5.09 4.73 2.36
N LEU A 54 -5.30 4.08 1.21
CA LEU A 54 -6.57 3.44 0.86
C LEU A 54 -6.67 1.98 1.30
N LYS A 55 -5.54 1.26 1.35
CA LYS A 55 -5.51 -0.21 1.54
C LYS A 55 -4.44 -0.67 2.53
N GLY A 56 -3.92 0.20 3.38
CA GLY A 56 -2.84 -0.12 4.34
C GLY A 56 -3.19 -1.24 5.33
N ASP A 57 -4.46 -1.54 5.56
CA ASP A 57 -4.92 -2.65 6.41
C ASP A 57 -4.74 -4.03 5.75
N CYS A 58 -4.83 -4.10 4.42
CA CYS A 58 -4.82 -5.34 3.65
C CYS A 58 -3.55 -5.52 2.80
N ILE A 59 -2.91 -4.42 2.43
CA ILE A 59 -1.80 -4.38 1.49
C ILE A 59 -0.62 -3.66 2.15
N GLU A 60 0.55 -4.27 2.03
CA GLU A 60 1.83 -3.71 2.40
C GLU A 60 2.54 -3.24 1.13
N ALA A 61 2.44 -1.94 0.86
CA ALA A 61 2.99 -1.33 -0.35
C ALA A 61 4.44 -0.88 -0.16
N TYR A 62 5.24 -1.21 -1.18
CA TYR A 62 6.65 -0.88 -1.33
C TYR A 62 6.89 -0.21 -2.67
N SER A 63 7.88 0.68 -2.75
CA SER A 63 8.32 1.32 -4.00
C SER A 63 9.82 1.13 -4.20
N ALA A 64 10.21 0.88 -5.44
CA ALA A 64 11.60 0.74 -5.85
C ALA A 64 11.88 1.37 -7.21
N GLY A 65 13.17 1.60 -7.46
CA GLY A 65 13.72 2.09 -8.71
C GLY A 65 14.82 1.18 -9.23
N ILE A 66 14.99 1.14 -10.55
CA ILE A 66 16.23 0.64 -11.17
C ILE A 66 17.36 1.65 -10.97
N GLU A 67 17.00 2.91 -10.80
CA GLU A 67 17.86 4.03 -10.45
C GLU A 67 17.21 4.79 -9.29
N THR A 68 18.02 5.54 -8.54
CA THR A 68 17.54 6.39 -7.44
C THR A 68 17.78 7.85 -7.80
N HIS A 69 16.72 8.54 -8.21
CA HIS A 69 16.77 9.98 -8.51
C HIS A 69 16.24 10.85 -7.35
N GLY A 70 15.84 10.24 -6.23
CA GLY A 70 15.29 10.95 -5.08
C GLY A 70 13.81 11.29 -5.22
N LEU A 71 13.15 11.58 -4.09
CA LEU A 71 11.73 11.90 -4.04
C LEU A 71 11.47 13.27 -4.67
N ASN A 72 10.51 13.34 -5.60
CA ASN A 72 10.17 14.60 -6.25
C ASN A 72 9.29 15.48 -5.34
N PRO A 73 9.68 16.73 -5.06
CA PRO A 73 8.90 17.62 -4.18
C PRO A 73 7.51 17.94 -4.74
N ASN A 74 7.32 17.97 -6.06
CA ASN A 74 6.01 18.20 -6.66
C ASN A 74 5.07 17.01 -6.43
N ALA A 75 5.59 15.77 -6.40
CA ALA A 75 4.81 14.60 -6.02
C ALA A 75 4.34 14.70 -4.56
N VAL A 76 5.21 15.17 -3.66
CA VAL A 76 4.84 15.42 -2.25
C VAL A 76 3.73 16.46 -2.15
N ARG A 77 3.87 17.59 -2.89
CA ARG A 77 2.87 18.66 -2.91
C ARG A 77 1.49 18.16 -3.35
N VAL A 78 1.39 17.47 -4.49
CA VAL A 78 0.08 17.01 -5.00
C VAL A 78 -0.56 15.92 -4.16
N MET A 79 0.23 15.10 -3.46
CA MET A 79 -0.31 14.10 -2.53
C MET A 79 -0.79 14.76 -1.23
N ALA A 80 -0.05 15.76 -0.74
CA ALA A 80 -0.43 16.53 0.44
C ALA A 80 -1.76 17.29 0.24
N GLU A 81 -2.11 17.70 -0.99
CA GLU A 81 -3.42 18.28 -1.31
C GLU A 81 -4.60 17.36 -0.93
N PHE A 82 -4.38 16.04 -0.95
CA PHE A 82 -5.38 15.02 -0.57
C PHE A 82 -5.18 14.48 0.86
N GLY A 83 -4.28 15.08 1.65
CA GLY A 83 -3.97 14.62 3.00
C GLY A 83 -3.12 13.34 3.05
N VAL A 84 -2.48 12.96 1.94
CA VAL A 84 -1.56 11.82 1.90
C VAL A 84 -0.13 12.34 2.00
N ASP A 85 0.48 12.17 3.17
CA ASP A 85 1.89 12.52 3.36
C ASP A 85 2.80 11.40 2.84
N ILE A 86 3.61 11.74 1.84
CA ILE A 86 4.67 10.85 1.30
C ILE A 86 6.07 11.37 1.60
N SER A 87 6.20 12.46 2.36
CA SER A 87 7.50 13.09 2.66
C SER A 87 8.46 12.19 3.44
N GLY A 88 7.93 11.27 4.24
CA GLY A 88 8.72 10.27 4.97
C GLY A 88 9.22 9.10 4.10
N GLN A 89 8.77 9.01 2.85
CA GLN A 89 9.21 7.95 1.93
C GLN A 89 10.59 8.28 1.35
N LYS A 90 11.34 7.24 0.98
CA LYS A 90 12.67 7.37 0.40
C LYS A 90 12.74 6.65 -0.93
N SER A 91 13.50 7.23 -1.85
CA SER A 91 13.88 6.58 -3.10
C SER A 91 14.83 5.44 -2.78
N LYS A 92 14.38 4.21 -3.02
CA LYS A 92 15.11 2.96 -2.80
C LYS A 92 15.41 2.28 -4.12
N HIS A 93 16.54 1.60 -4.17
CA HIS A 93 16.92 0.77 -5.30
C HIS A 93 16.30 -0.62 -5.17
N ILE A 94 15.95 -1.25 -6.29
CA ILE A 94 15.33 -2.59 -6.33
C ILE A 94 16.19 -3.67 -5.68
N ASP A 95 17.51 -3.53 -5.74
CA ASP A 95 18.49 -4.45 -5.11
C ASP A 95 18.30 -4.53 -3.59
N GLU A 96 17.96 -3.40 -2.94
CA GLU A 96 17.73 -3.33 -1.49
C GLU A 96 16.49 -4.13 -1.04
N LEU A 97 15.61 -4.49 -1.97
CA LEU A 97 14.36 -5.19 -1.70
C LEU A 97 14.36 -6.63 -2.25
N ARG A 98 15.50 -7.14 -2.74
CA ARG A 98 15.60 -8.51 -3.29
C ARG A 98 15.27 -9.60 -2.28
N ASP A 99 15.58 -9.38 -1.00
CA ASP A 99 15.28 -10.33 0.08
C ASP A 99 13.81 -10.31 0.53
N VAL A 100 13.01 -9.37 0.01
CA VAL A 100 11.59 -9.27 0.33
C VAL A 100 10.78 -10.11 -0.65
N ASN A 101 10.06 -11.10 -0.12
CA ASN A 101 9.09 -11.85 -0.92
C ASN A 101 7.85 -10.99 -1.17
N PHE A 102 7.65 -10.61 -2.43
CA PHE A 102 6.46 -9.90 -2.90
C PHE A 102 5.44 -10.88 -3.49
N ASP A 103 4.16 -10.62 -3.25
CA ASP A 103 3.08 -11.33 -3.92
C ASP A 103 2.85 -10.75 -5.31
N PHE A 104 2.91 -9.41 -5.43
CA PHE A 104 2.73 -8.69 -6.68
C PHE A 104 3.84 -7.66 -6.92
N VAL A 105 4.27 -7.56 -8.17
CA VAL A 105 5.17 -6.49 -8.65
C VAL A 105 4.45 -5.74 -9.75
N ILE A 106 4.24 -4.45 -9.55
CA ILE A 106 3.55 -3.57 -10.47
C ILE A 106 4.59 -2.64 -11.11
N THR A 107 4.87 -2.83 -12.39
CA THR A 107 5.78 -1.95 -13.14
C THR A 107 4.98 -0.78 -13.70
N VAL A 108 5.33 0.43 -13.27
CA VAL A 108 4.59 1.67 -13.61
C VAL A 108 5.19 2.45 -14.79
N CYS A 109 6.26 1.94 -15.41
CA CYS A 109 6.82 2.46 -16.65
C CYS A 109 7.35 1.31 -17.52
N ASP A 110 7.30 1.52 -18.84
CA ASP A 110 7.75 0.53 -19.84
C ASP A 110 9.22 0.17 -19.64
N ASN A 111 10.07 1.16 -19.38
CA ASN A 111 11.49 0.94 -19.14
C ASN A 111 11.76 0.08 -17.89
N ALA A 112 10.90 0.16 -16.87
CA ALA A 112 11.01 -0.73 -15.71
C ALA A 112 10.51 -2.15 -16.00
N HIS A 113 9.59 -2.29 -16.95
CA HIS A 113 9.14 -3.59 -17.42
C HIS A 113 10.24 -4.31 -18.20
N GLU A 114 10.92 -3.62 -19.10
CA GLU A 114 11.98 -4.20 -19.94
C GLU A 114 13.24 -4.58 -19.14
N SER A 115 13.57 -3.78 -18.12
CA SER A 115 14.71 -4.02 -17.23
C SER A 115 14.31 -4.79 -15.97
N CYS A 116 13.12 -5.40 -15.94
CA CYS A 116 12.60 -6.07 -14.77
C CYS A 116 13.43 -7.34 -14.46
N PRO A 117 14.10 -7.43 -13.29
CA PRO A 117 14.79 -8.65 -12.91
C PRO A 117 13.78 -9.78 -12.70
N ILE A 118 14.21 -11.02 -12.94
CA ILE A 118 13.36 -12.20 -12.74
C ILE A 118 13.07 -12.34 -11.24
N PHE A 119 11.83 -12.04 -10.85
CA PHE A 119 11.34 -12.32 -9.49
C PHE A 119 11.01 -13.82 -9.37
N GLY A 120 11.28 -14.41 -8.20
CA GLY A 120 11.05 -15.83 -7.95
C GLY A 120 9.60 -16.26 -8.24
N GLY A 121 9.40 -17.50 -8.67
CA GLY A 121 8.17 -18.00 -9.34
C GLY A 121 6.85 -18.00 -8.56
N LYS A 122 6.75 -17.34 -7.41
CA LYS A 122 5.50 -17.05 -6.69
C LYS A 122 5.01 -15.61 -6.87
N THR A 123 5.79 -14.76 -7.53
CA THR A 123 5.50 -13.34 -7.69
C THR A 123 4.75 -13.09 -8.98
N THR A 124 3.60 -12.42 -8.92
CA THR A 124 2.87 -11.99 -10.13
C THR A 124 3.34 -10.60 -10.56
N VAL A 125 3.84 -10.48 -11.79
CA VAL A 125 4.24 -9.19 -12.36
C VAL A 125 3.09 -8.63 -13.20
N ILE A 126 2.66 -7.41 -12.90
CA ILE A 126 1.63 -6.67 -13.64
C ILE A 126 2.27 -5.40 -14.18
N HIS A 127 2.07 -5.13 -15.46
CA HIS A 127 2.55 -3.90 -16.08
C HIS A 127 1.40 -2.91 -16.29
N ILE A 128 1.59 -1.67 -15.85
CA ILE A 128 0.67 -0.56 -16.05
C ILE A 128 1.47 0.68 -16.44
N GLY A 129 1.39 1.06 -17.71
CA GLY A 129 2.03 2.29 -18.18
C GLY A 129 1.31 3.52 -17.68
N PHE A 130 2.02 4.40 -16.97
CA PHE A 130 1.56 5.77 -16.69
C PHE A 130 2.49 6.77 -17.34
N ASP A 131 1.92 7.86 -17.87
CA ASP A 131 2.69 8.97 -18.41
C ASP A 131 3.70 9.50 -17.39
N ASP A 132 4.85 9.94 -17.89
CA ASP A 132 5.91 10.49 -17.05
C ASP A 132 5.65 11.99 -16.83
N PRO A 133 5.27 12.42 -15.61
CA PRO A 133 5.03 13.84 -15.36
C PRO A 133 6.23 14.72 -15.70
N PRO A 134 7.51 14.38 -15.37
CA PRO A 134 8.65 15.18 -15.79
C PRO A 134 8.73 15.41 -17.31
N LYS A 135 8.42 14.39 -18.14
CA LYS A 135 8.38 14.56 -19.59
C LYS A 135 7.27 15.51 -20.05
N LEU A 136 6.06 15.36 -19.50
CA LEU A 136 4.93 16.25 -19.83
C LEU A 136 5.21 17.70 -19.43
N THR A 137 5.93 17.89 -18.34
CA THR A 137 6.24 19.22 -17.80
C THR A 137 7.31 19.96 -18.62
N LYS A 138 7.97 19.31 -19.59
CA LYS A 138 8.95 19.97 -20.48
C LYS A 138 8.32 21.03 -21.37
N GLU A 139 7.04 20.88 -21.69
CA GLU A 139 6.27 21.81 -22.53
C GLU A 139 5.45 22.81 -21.70
N ALA A 140 5.38 22.59 -20.38
CA ALA A 140 4.64 23.44 -19.47
C ALA A 140 5.32 24.81 -19.35
N LYS A 141 4.53 25.87 -19.49
CA LYS A 141 5.05 27.25 -19.45
C LYS A 141 5.05 27.82 -18.03
N ASN A 142 4.22 27.26 -17.13
CA ASN A 142 4.01 27.74 -15.77
C ASN A 142 4.00 26.59 -14.75
N GLU A 143 4.32 26.90 -13.49
CA GLU A 143 4.29 25.93 -12.37
C GLU A 143 2.91 25.29 -12.18
N GLN A 144 1.82 26.02 -12.49
CA GLN A 144 0.48 25.46 -12.39
C GLN A 144 0.23 24.34 -13.40
N GLU A 145 0.68 24.48 -14.65
CA GLU A 145 0.57 23.42 -15.66
C GLU A 145 1.43 22.20 -15.29
N VAL A 146 2.58 22.46 -14.67
CA VAL A 146 3.42 21.39 -14.12
C VAL A 146 2.62 20.60 -13.09
N LEU A 147 2.06 21.27 -12.08
CA LEU A 147 1.27 20.63 -11.03
C LEU A 147 0.03 19.92 -11.58
N ASP A 148 -0.62 20.48 -12.60
CA ASP A 148 -1.79 19.86 -13.24
C ASP A 148 -1.44 18.51 -13.89
N CYS A 149 -0.27 18.42 -14.54
CA CYS A 149 0.23 17.14 -15.04
C CYS A 149 0.45 16.12 -13.91
N TYR A 150 1.02 16.55 -12.76
CA TYR A 150 1.18 15.67 -11.60
C TYR A 150 -0.16 15.25 -10.99
N ARG A 151 -1.16 16.14 -10.95
CA ARG A 151 -2.52 15.83 -10.48
C ARG A 151 -3.17 14.79 -11.36
N ARG A 152 -3.13 14.96 -12.69
CA ARG A 152 -3.66 13.97 -13.65
C ARG A 152 -3.09 12.58 -13.38
N VAL A 153 -1.76 12.45 -13.34
CA VAL A 153 -1.09 11.17 -13.10
C VAL A 153 -1.41 10.61 -11.70
N ARG A 154 -1.49 11.47 -10.68
CA ARG A 154 -1.91 11.07 -9.33
C ARG A 154 -3.30 10.46 -9.33
N ASP A 155 -4.27 11.09 -10.00
CA ASP A 155 -5.65 10.62 -10.07
C ASP A 155 -5.78 9.31 -10.88
N GLU A 156 -5.01 9.16 -11.95
CA GLU A 156 -4.91 7.89 -12.70
C GLU A 156 -4.35 6.75 -11.82
N ILE A 157 -3.27 7.02 -11.08
CA ILE A 157 -2.72 6.06 -10.13
C ILE A 157 -3.75 5.72 -9.05
N LYS A 158 -4.44 6.72 -8.51
CA LYS A 158 -5.49 6.51 -7.51
C LYS A 158 -6.57 5.56 -8.02
N ALA A 159 -7.12 5.84 -9.21
CA ALA A 159 -8.14 5.00 -9.83
C ALA A 159 -7.65 3.56 -10.00
N PHE A 160 -6.41 3.37 -10.46
CA PHE A 160 -5.79 2.05 -10.53
C PHE A 160 -5.68 1.38 -9.16
N ILE A 161 -5.20 2.07 -8.13
CA ILE A 161 -5.14 1.52 -6.77
C ILE A 161 -6.55 1.13 -6.28
N GLU A 162 -7.59 1.91 -6.60
CA GLU A 162 -8.97 1.56 -6.22
C GLU A 162 -9.41 0.23 -6.85
N THR A 163 -9.01 -0.04 -8.10
CA THR A 163 -9.28 -1.32 -8.79
C THR A 163 -8.59 -2.52 -8.15
N LEU A 164 -7.50 -2.34 -7.40
CA LEU A 164 -6.80 -3.42 -6.71
C LEU A 164 -7.69 -3.95 -5.58
N SER A 165 -8.59 -4.89 -5.83
CA SER A 165 -9.39 -5.48 -4.78
C SER A 165 -8.46 -6.19 -3.77
N GLY A 166 -8.58 -5.86 -2.48
CA GLY A 166 -7.89 -6.59 -1.40
C GLY A 166 -8.42 -8.03 -1.20
N SER A 167 -9.27 -8.46 -2.12
CA SER A 167 -9.97 -9.73 -2.22
C SER A 167 -9.59 -10.38 -3.55
N ILE A 168 -8.30 -10.60 -3.76
CA ILE A 168 -7.89 -11.68 -4.68
C ILE A 168 -8.18 -12.95 -3.88
N ASN A 169 -9.40 -13.46 -4.04
CA ASN A 169 -9.86 -14.75 -3.58
C ASN A 169 -9.66 -15.77 -4.69
#